data_AF-A0A381ND16-F1
#
_entry.id   AF-A0A381ND16-F1
#
_cell.length_a   1.000
_cell.length_b   1.000
_cell.length_c   1.000
_cell.angle_alpha   90.00
_cell.angle_beta   90.00
_cell.angle_gamma   90.00
#
_symmetry.space_group_name_H-M   'P 1'
#
loop_
_entity.id
_entity.type
_entity.pdbx_description
1 polymer ?
#
loop_
_entity_poly.entity_id
_entity_poly.type
_entity_poly.pdbx_seq_one_letter_code
_entity_poly.pdbx_strand_id
1 'polypeptide(L)' 'MTIGPNTNNESDLRSSFILLRKLKHQINNELGSLLLTDLSMGMTSDYEVAIQEGSTMVRVGTGLFGDRN' A
#
# COMPACT_ATOMS: atom_id res chain seq x y z
N MET A 1 -3.41 3.90 -5.37
CA MET A 1 -2.78 2.57 -5.19
C MET A 1 -1.27 2.70 -5.39
N THR A 2 -0.46 1.80 -4.82
CA THR A 2 0.97 1.70 -5.14
C THR A 2 1.49 0.27 -4.98
N ILE A 3 2.58 -0.04 -5.67
CA ILE A 3 3.41 -1.24 -5.47
C ILE A 3 4.73 -0.76 -4.86
N GLY A 4 5.15 -1.38 -3.76
CA GLY A 4 6.41 -1.03 -3.11
C GLY A 4 7.63 -1.30 -4.01
N PRO A 5 8.77 -0.64 -3.77
CA PRO A 5 10.02 -0.99 -4.44
C PRO A 5 10.35 -2.47 -4.21
N ASN A 6 10.94 -3.12 -5.22
CA ASN A 6 11.39 -4.51 -5.10
C ASN A 6 12.70 -4.57 -4.29
N THR A 7 12.58 -4.45 -2.96
CA THR A 7 13.68 -4.38 -2.01
C THR A 7 13.27 -5.02 -0.68
N ASN A 8 14.25 -5.52 0.07
CA ASN A 8 14.06 -5.99 1.44
C ASN A 8 14.28 -4.87 2.47
N ASN A 9 14.62 -3.65 2.02
CA ASN A 9 14.78 -2.51 2.91
C ASN A 9 13.40 -1.98 3.33
N GLU A 10 13.02 -2.29 4.57
CA GLU A 10 11.75 -1.86 5.15
C GLU A 10 11.57 -0.34 5.15
N SER A 11 12.66 0.44 5.31
CA SER A 11 12.59 1.90 5.29
C SER A 11 12.12 2.44 3.93
N ASP A 12 12.55 1.81 2.84
CA ASP A 12 12.17 2.21 1.48
C ASP A 12 10.70 1.85 1.19
N LEU A 13 10.27 0.67 1.66
CA LEU A 13 8.87 0.23 1.60
C LEU A 13 7.96 1.19 2.37
N ARG A 14 8.30 1.49 3.64
CA ARG A 14 7.56 2.44 4.48
C ARG A 14 7.48 3.81 3.84
N SER A 15 8.59 4.33 3.34
CA SER A 15 8.63 5.66 2.70
C SER A 15 7.63 5.74 1.53
N SER A 16 7.54 4.67 0.75
CA SER A 16 6.61 4.56 -0.38
C SER A 16 5.14 4.53 0.06
N PHE A 17 4.81 3.76 1.11
CA PHE A 17 3.45 3.67 1.64
C PHE A 17 3.00 4.93 2.38
N ILE A 18 3.91 5.55 3.15
CA ILE A 18 3.68 6.85 3.80
C ILE A 18 3.38 7.93 2.75
N LEU A 19 4.13 7.95 1.65
CA LEU A 19 3.90 8.90 0.56
C LEU A 19 2.49 8.74 -0.03
N LEU A 20 2.06 7.50 -0.31
CA LEU A 20 0.72 7.25 -0.82
C LEU A 20 -0.37 7.70 0.17
N ARG A 21 -0.20 7.40 1.47
CA ARG A 21 -1.13 7.84 2.52
C ARG A 21 -1.23 9.37 2.57
N LYS A 22 -0.08 10.06 2.57
CA LYS A 22 -0.04 11.53 2.56
C LYS A 22 -0.73 12.11 1.33
N LEU A 23 -0.49 11.54 0.16
CA LEU A 23 -1.14 11.96 -1.08
C LEU A 23 -2.66 11.79 -1.02
N LYS A 24 -3.16 10.67 -0.47
CA LYS A 24 -4.61 10.49 -0.24
C LYS A 24 -5.17 11.60 0.65
N HIS A 25 -4.49 11.93 1.74
CA HIS A 25 -4.93 13.01 2.63
C HIS A 25 -4.94 14.37 1.94
N GLN A 26 -3.91 14.69 1.15
CA GLN A 26 -3.85 15.94 0.39
C GLN A 26 -5.01 16.03 -0.61
N ILE A 27 -5.24 14.98 -1.39
CA ILE A 27 -6.34 14.93 -2.35
C ILE A 27 -7.70 15.06 -1.63
N ASN A 28 -7.88 14.38 -0.49
CA ASN A 28 -9.12 14.46 0.28
C ASN A 28 -9.40 15.87 0.83
N ASN A 29 -8.36 16.65 1.14
CA ASN A 29 -8.53 18.04 1.54
C ASN A 29 -9.03 18.93 0.39
N GLU A 30 -8.82 18.53 -0.86
CA GLU A 30 -9.26 19.25 -2.06
C GLU A 30 -10.64 18.77 -2.55
N LEU A 31 -10.98 17.49 -2.37
CA LEU A 31 -12.20 16.88 -2.92
C LEU A 31 -13.50 17.16 -2.11
N GLY A 32 -13.40 17.71 -0.89
CA GLY A 32 -14.57 18.03 -0.07
C GLY A 32 -15.40 16.80 0.29
N SER A 33 -16.55 16.60 -0.36
CA SER A 33 -17.47 15.49 -0.06
C SER A 33 -17.12 14.17 -0.75
N LEU A 34 -16.29 14.17 -1.80
CA LEU A 34 -15.88 12.97 -2.55
C LEU A 34 -14.57 12.39 -2.00
N LEU A 35 -14.61 11.87 -0.77
CA LEU A 35 -13.41 11.37 -0.10
C LEU A 35 -12.96 10.02 -0.64
N LEU A 36 -11.67 9.91 -0.92
CA LEU A 36 -10.97 8.65 -1.13
C LEU A 36 -10.83 7.90 0.20
N THR A 37 -11.44 6.73 0.28
CA THR A 37 -11.43 5.87 1.47
C THR A 37 -10.26 4.92 1.46
N ASP A 38 -9.95 4.35 0.30
CA ASP A 38 -9.09 3.17 0.22
C ASP A 38 -7.61 3.45 -0.05
N LEU A 39 -6.77 2.61 0.54
CA LEU A 39 -5.34 2.50 0.27
C LEU A 39 -5.03 1.09 -0.18
N SER A 40 -5.07 0.86 -1.50
CA SER A 40 -4.59 -0.39 -2.10
C SER A 40 -3.07 -0.38 -2.21
N MET A 41 -2.40 -1.00 -1.23
CA MET A 41 -0.95 -1.14 -1.15
C MET A 41 -0.58 -2.37 -0.32
N GLY A 42 0.58 -2.98 -0.62
CA GLY A 42 0.98 -4.27 -0.07
C GLY A 42 0.67 -5.44 -1.01
N MET A 43 1.70 -6.24 -1.25
CA MET A 43 1.77 -7.50 -1.98
C MET A 43 2.16 -8.62 -0.99
N THR A 44 2.28 -9.86 -1.47
CA THR A 44 2.67 -11.03 -0.66
C THR A 44 3.88 -10.78 0.25
N SER A 45 4.90 -10.06 -0.20
CA SER A 45 6.17 -9.90 0.52
C SER A 45 6.22 -8.71 1.49
N ASP A 46 5.28 -7.77 1.41
CA ASP A 46 5.35 -6.49 2.11
C ASP A 46 4.01 -6.03 2.71
N TYR A 47 2.99 -6.91 2.73
CA TYR A 47 1.66 -6.57 3.23
C TYR A 47 1.65 -6.19 4.72
N GLU A 48 2.55 -6.74 5.54
CA GLU A 48 2.62 -6.40 6.98
C GLU A 48 3.01 -4.95 7.19
N VAL A 49 4.04 -4.48 6.48
CA VAL A 49 4.47 -3.08 6.49
C VAL A 49 3.37 -2.19 5.92
N ALA A 50 2.71 -2.63 4.84
CA ALA A 50 1.60 -1.89 4.24
C ALA A 50 0.41 -1.72 5.21
N ILE A 51 0.07 -2.76 5.98
CA ILE A 51 -0.98 -2.70 7.01
C ILE A 51 -0.62 -1.70 8.10
N GLN A 52 0.63 -1.73 8.60
CA GLN A 52 1.10 -0.78 9.60
C GLN A 52 1.05 0.68 9.10
N GLU A 53 1.25 0.90 7.80
CA GLU A 53 1.13 2.22 7.19
C GLU A 53 -0.29 2.60 6.75
N GLY A 54 -1.29 1.77 7.03
CA GLY A 54 -2.71 2.08 6.86
C GLY A 54 -3.35 1.56 5.57
N SER A 55 -2.81 0.48 4.98
CA SER A 55 -3.46 -0.21 3.87
C SER A 55 -4.86 -0.68 4.25
N THR A 56 -5.84 -0.45 3.37
CA THR A 56 -7.20 -1.00 3.49
C THR A 56 -7.43 -2.18 2.56
N MET A 57 -6.49 -2.42 1.64
CA MET A 57 -6.57 -3.48 0.64
C MET A 57 -5.18 -3.96 0.28
N VAL A 58 -4.88 -5.21 0.65
CA VAL A 58 -3.64 -5.91 0.28
C VAL A 58 -3.90 -6.86 -0.90
N ARG A 59 -2.86 -7.15 -1.68
CA ARG A 59 -2.95 -7.97 -2.89
C ARG A 59 -2.05 -9.19 -2.77
N VAL A 60 -2.60 -10.31 -2.31
CA VAL A 60 -1.82 -11.52 -2.04
C VAL A 60 -1.92 -12.51 -3.21
N GLY A 61 -0.77 -12.81 -3.81
CA GLY A 61 -0.65 -13.76 -4.93
C GLY A 61 -0.01 -15.06 -4.47
N THR A 62 1.33 -15.17 -4.60
CA THR A 62 2.12 -16.34 -4.17
C THR A 62 1.82 -16.78 -2.73
N GLY A 63 1.49 -15.86 -1.82
CA GLY A 63 1.15 -16.22 -0.44
C GLY A 63 -0.14 -17.04 -0.30
N LEU A 64 -1.04 -16.97 -1.29
CA LEU A 64 -2.27 -17.77 -1.35
C LEU A 64 -2.14 -18.96 -2.30
N PHE A 65 -1.52 -18.76 -3.45
CA PHE A 65 -1.54 -19.72 -4.56
C PHE A 65 -0.23 -20.49 -4.76
N GLY A 66 0.85 -20.14 -4.05
CA GLY A 66 2.18 -20.69 -4.28
C GLY A 66 2.82 -20.19 -5.58
N ASP A 67 3.89 -20.87 -6.00
CA ASP A 67 4.60 -20.57 -7.24
C ASP A 67 3.78 -20.97 -8.48
N ARG A 68 4.08 -20.33 -9.62
CA ARG A 68 3.45 -20.67 -10.90
C ARG A 68 4.14 -21.89 -11.50
N ASN A 69 3.38 -22.96 -11.71
CA ASN A 69 3.78 -24.14 -12.49
C ASN A 69 3.42 -23.98 -13.97
#